data_AF-A0A954HW65-F1
#
_entry.id   AF-A0A954HW65-F1
#
_cell.length_a   1.000
_cell.length_b   1.000
_cell.length_c   1.000
_cell.angle_alpha   90.00
_cell.angle_beta   90.00
_cell.angle_gamma   90.00
#
_symmetry.space_group_name_H-M   'P 1'
#
loop_
_entity.id
_entity.type
_entity.pdbx_description
1 polymer ?
#
loop_
_entity_poly.entity_id
_entity_poly.type
_entity_poly.pdbx_seq_one_letter_code
_entity_poly.pdbx_strand_id
1 'polypeptide(L)'
;MTHVVAEPCFNCKYTDCVVVCPVECFYEGEAILVIHPDECIDCEACVPECPVEAIFHEDNLPEQWADYKQLNADMAPQWPNITEKKDPMGPAK
;
A
#
# COMPACT_ATOMS: atom_id res chain seq x y z
N MET A 1 -8.14 12.81 -0.76
CA MET A 1 -8.64 11.48 -0.37
C MET A 1 -7.66 10.47 -0.91
N THR A 2 -7.33 9.46 -0.12
CA THR A 2 -6.26 8.53 -0.46
C THR A 2 -6.57 7.11 0.01
N HIS A 3 -5.82 6.18 -0.54
CA HIS A 3 -5.77 4.80 -0.10
C HIS A 3 -4.60 4.59 0.85
N VAL A 4 -4.77 3.67 1.80
CA VAL A 4 -3.83 3.41 2.89
C VAL A 4 -3.54 1.93 2.94
N VAL A 5 -2.26 1.57 2.97
CA VAL A 5 -1.83 0.20 3.23
C VAL A 5 -1.75 -0.02 4.74
N ALA A 6 -2.46 -1.03 5.23
CA ALA A 6 -2.57 -1.37 6.63
C ALA A 6 -1.75 -2.62 7.01
N GLU A 7 -1.87 -3.03 8.27
CA GLU A 7 -1.17 -4.16 8.89
C GLU A 7 -1.14 -5.47 8.08
N PRO A 8 -2.20 -5.90 7.37
CA PRO A 8 -2.17 -7.19 6.68
C PRO A 8 -1.09 -7.29 5.58
N CYS A 9 -0.56 -6.16 5.11
CA CYS A 9 0.56 -6.14 4.15
C CYS A 9 1.90 -6.53 4.80
N PHE A 10 2.05 -6.30 6.11
CA PHE A 10 3.30 -6.48 6.83
C PHE A 10 3.78 -7.94 6.75
N ASN A 11 5.04 -8.14 6.37
CA ASN A 11 5.66 -9.44 6.09
C ASN A 11 5.00 -10.28 4.99
N CYS A 12 3.98 -9.76 4.29
CA CYS A 12 3.40 -10.39 3.11
C CYS A 12 4.02 -9.78 1.84
N LYS A 13 3.88 -8.46 1.69
CA LYS A 13 4.50 -7.65 0.62
C LYS A 13 4.42 -8.33 -0.76
N TYR A 14 3.19 -8.61 -1.21
CA TYR A 14 2.93 -9.29 -2.49
C TYR A 14 3.24 -8.45 -3.73
N THR A 15 3.15 -7.13 -3.60
CA THR A 15 3.43 -6.14 -4.67
C THR A 15 2.50 -6.19 -5.89
N ASP A 16 1.43 -6.99 -5.91
CA ASP A 16 0.44 -7.00 -7.01
C ASP A 16 -0.20 -5.62 -7.25
N CYS A 17 -0.40 -4.86 -6.18
CA CYS A 17 -1.03 -3.54 -6.21
C CYS A 17 -0.26 -2.48 -7.01
N VAL A 18 1.05 -2.66 -7.23
CA VAL A 18 1.88 -1.65 -7.92
C VAL A 18 1.64 -1.64 -9.43
N VAL A 19 1.30 -2.79 -10.01
CA VAL A 19 1.15 -2.98 -11.47
C VAL A 19 -0.11 -2.27 -12.00
N VAL A 20 -1.12 -2.11 -11.16
CA VAL A 20 -2.40 -1.48 -11.51
C VAL A 20 -2.47 0.00 -11.14
N CYS A 21 -1.44 0.53 -10.48
CA CYS A 21 -1.43 1.93 -10.05
C CYS A 21 -1.13 2.86 -11.24
N PRO A 22 -2.09 3.70 -11.69
CA PRO A 22 -1.91 4.53 -12.89
C PRO A 22 -0.93 5.70 -12.69
N VAL A 23 -0.62 6.02 -11.42
CA VAL A 23 0.24 7.14 -11.01
C VAL A 23 1.47 6.67 -10.25
N GLU A 24 1.70 5.35 -10.19
CA GLU A 24 2.91 4.75 -9.61
C GLU A 24 3.21 5.21 -8.17
N CYS A 25 2.20 5.52 -7.36
CA CYS A 25 2.35 6.15 -6.04
C CYS A 25 2.67 5.19 -4.89
N PHE A 26 3.31 4.05 -5.16
CA PHE A 26 3.69 3.05 -4.14
C PHE A 26 5.17 3.17 -3.76
N TYR A 27 5.45 3.01 -2.47
CA TYR A 27 6.79 3.13 -1.92
C TYR A 27 7.12 1.94 -1.03
N GLU A 28 8.37 1.49 -1.12
CA GLU A 28 8.80 0.19 -0.64
C GLU A 28 9.59 0.31 0.67
N GLY A 29 8.97 -0.16 1.75
CA GLY A 29 9.66 -0.42 3.02
C GLY A 29 10.26 -1.82 3.07
N GLU A 30 10.94 -2.12 4.17
CA GLU A 30 11.57 -3.42 4.40
C GLU A 30 10.52 -4.55 4.43
N ALA A 31 9.43 -4.37 5.19
CA ALA A 31 8.40 -5.39 5.42
C ALA A 31 7.00 -5.02 4.91
N ILE A 32 6.79 -3.82 4.38
CA ILE A 32 5.48 -3.29 4.00
C ILE A 32 5.61 -2.32 2.82
N LEU A 33 4.53 -2.16 2.03
CA LEU A 33 4.41 -1.07 1.07
C LEU A 33 3.58 0.06 1.65
N VAL A 34 3.80 1.29 1.19
CA VAL A 34 2.97 2.44 1.54
C VAL A 34 2.53 3.20 0.28
N ILE A 35 1.41 3.91 0.38
CA ILE A 35 0.85 4.75 -0.67
C ILE A 35 1.14 6.22 -0.32
N HIS A 36 1.61 7.00 -1.29
CA HIS A 36 1.79 8.43 -1.08
C HIS A 36 0.43 9.16 -1.12
N PRO A 37 0.04 9.85 -0.04
CA PRO A 37 -1.29 10.42 0.08
C PRO A 37 -1.57 11.51 -0.97
N ASP A 38 -0.57 12.33 -1.30
CA ASP A 38 -0.71 13.44 -2.26
C ASP A 38 -0.64 13.02 -3.74
N GLU A 39 -0.08 11.85 -4.04
CA GLU A 39 0.03 11.35 -5.43
C GLU A 39 -1.12 10.41 -5.77
N CYS A 40 -1.69 9.73 -4.77
CA CYS A 40 -2.85 8.87 -4.97
C CYS A 40 -4.05 9.67 -5.49
N ILE A 41 -4.61 9.22 -6.60
CA ILE A 41 -5.77 9.85 -7.25
C ILE A 41 -7.09 9.17 -6.93
N ASP A 42 -7.12 8.33 -5.90
CA ASP A 42 -8.35 7.68 -5.41
C ASP A 42 -9.10 6.84 -6.47
N CYS A 43 -8.35 6.11 -7.31
CA CYS A 43 -8.92 5.32 -8.40
C CYS A 43 -9.40 3.91 -8.02
N GLU A 44 -9.14 3.47 -6.78
CA GLU A 44 -9.53 2.16 -6.20
C GLU A 44 -8.97 0.90 -6.89
N ALA A 45 -8.24 1.04 -8.00
CA ALA A 45 -7.73 -0.10 -8.78
C ALA A 45 -6.84 -1.08 -7.99
N CYS A 46 -6.13 -0.59 -6.97
CA CYS A 46 -5.21 -1.40 -6.17
C CYS A 46 -5.90 -2.26 -5.09
N VAL A 47 -7.12 -1.90 -4.67
CA VAL A 47 -7.86 -2.57 -3.59
C VAL A 47 -8.13 -4.05 -3.89
N PRO A 48 -8.74 -4.41 -5.03
CA PRO A 48 -9.05 -5.82 -5.34
C PRO A 48 -7.81 -6.67 -5.65
N GLU A 49 -6.68 -6.05 -5.99
CA GLU A 49 -5.45 -6.76 -6.34
C GLU A 49 -4.66 -7.22 -5.12
N CYS A 50 -4.91 -6.68 -3.93
CA CYS A 50 -4.20 -7.07 -2.73
C CYS A 50 -4.68 -8.45 -2.20
N PRO A 51 -3.87 -9.52 -2.24
CA PRO A 51 -4.34 -10.87 -1.90
C PRO A 51 -4.71 -11.09 -0.43
N VAL A 52 -4.31 -10.15 0.43
CA VAL A 52 -4.52 -10.10 1.88
C VAL A 52 -5.40 -8.92 2.31
N GLU A 53 -6.03 -8.25 1.34
CA GLU A 53 -7.01 -7.18 1.58
C GLU A 53 -6.45 -6.08 2.52
N ALA A 54 -5.19 -5.69 2.30
CA ALA A 54 -4.49 -4.74 3.16
C ALA A 54 -4.71 -3.26 2.79
N ILE A 55 -5.41 -2.97 1.69
CA ILE A 55 -5.53 -1.62 1.15
C ILE A 55 -6.95 -1.13 1.39
N PHE A 56 -7.07 0.02 2.06
CA PHE A 56 -8.34 0.62 2.43
C PHE A 56 -8.40 2.05 1.94
N HIS A 57 -9.58 2.52 1.54
CA HIS A 57 -9.85 3.94 1.49
C HIS A 57 -9.68 4.53 2.89
N GLU A 58 -9.12 5.74 3.04
CA GLU A 58 -8.85 6.33 4.35
C GLU A 58 -10.09 6.39 5.26
N ASP A 59 -11.27 6.64 4.69
CA ASP A 59 -12.53 6.69 5.45
C ASP A 59 -13.05 5.31 5.88
N ASN A 60 -12.62 4.25 5.19
CA ASN A 60 -12.99 2.86 5.47
C ASN A 60 -11.92 2.10 6.25
N LEU A 61 -10.84 2.77 6.65
CA LEU A 61 -9.75 2.17 7.41
C LEU A 61 -10.24 1.80 8.82
N PRO A 62 -10.11 0.53 9.24
CA PRO A 62 -10.44 0.11 10.60
C PRO A 62 -9.71 0.94 11.66
N GLU A 63 -10.41 1.29 12.75
CA GLU A 63 -9.89 2.17 13.81
C GLU A 63 -8.60 1.65 14.44
N GLN A 64 -8.48 0.32 14.58
CA GLN A 64 -7.28 -0.37 15.05
C GLN A 64 -6.02 -0.12 14.19
N TRP A 65 -6.19 0.31 12.95
CA TRP A 65 -5.11 0.61 12.01
C TRP A 65 -5.06 2.10 11.65
N ALA A 66 -5.72 2.98 12.41
CA ALA A 66 -5.74 4.42 12.14
C ALA A 66 -4.33 5.03 12.01
N ASP A 67 -3.35 4.52 12.77
CA ASP A 67 -1.95 4.97 12.74
C ASP A 67 -1.26 4.72 11.38
N TYR A 68 -1.77 3.78 10.58
CA TYR A 68 -1.22 3.50 9.25
C TYR A 68 -1.44 4.66 8.28
N LYS A 69 -2.42 5.53 8.50
CA LYS A 69 -2.58 6.76 7.70
C LYS A 69 -1.32 7.62 7.79
N GLN A 70 -0.87 7.87 9.03
CA GLN A 70 0.32 8.67 9.29
C GLN A 70 1.59 7.95 8.83
N LEU A 71 1.68 6.64 9.05
CA LEU A 71 2.80 5.83 8.55
C LEU A 71 2.96 5.97 7.03
N ASN A 72 1.87 5.86 6.26
CA ASN A 72 1.91 5.97 4.81
C ASN A 72 2.37 7.37 4.39
N ALA A 73 1.82 8.41 5.01
CA ALA A 73 2.18 9.80 4.74
C ALA A 73 3.66 10.13 5.07
N ASP A 74 4.17 9.62 6.19
CA ASP A 74 5.52 9.95 6.65
C ASP A 74 6.60 9.16 5.91
N MET A 75 6.31 7.90 5.55
CA MET A 75 7.29 7.00 4.96
C MET A 75 7.35 7.08 3.44
N ALA A 76 6.25 7.40 2.76
CA ALA A 76 6.24 7.49 1.29
C ALA A 76 7.30 8.46 0.73
N PRO A 77 7.54 9.66 1.31
CA PRO A 77 8.61 10.55 0.85
C PRO A 77 10.04 10.05 1.13
N GLN A 78 10.21 9.07 2.02
CA GLN A 78 11.51 8.60 2.51
C GLN A 78 11.94 7.30 1.85
N TRP A 79 10.98 6.47 1.44
CA TRP A 79 11.24 5.14 0.89
C TRP A 79 11.41 5.18 -0.63
N PRO A 80 12.09 4.19 -1.23
CA PRO A 80 12.19 4.10 -2.68
C PRO A 80 10.82 3.80 -3.30
N ASN A 81 10.55 4.44 -4.42
CA ASN A 81 9.37 4.16 -5.23
C ASN A 81 9.46 2.75 -5.86
N ILE A 82 8.33 2.06 -5.95
CA ILE A 82 8.21 0.73 -6.56
C ILE A 82 7.10 0.72 -7.61
N THR A 83 7.48 0.38 -8.85
CA THR A 83 6.57 0.34 -10.01
C THR A 83 6.45 -1.04 -10.63
N GLU A 84 7.33 -1.96 -10.25
CA GLU A 84 7.39 -3.32 -10.77
C GLU A 84 7.07 -4.34 -9.69
N LYS A 85 6.33 -5.39 -10.08
CA LYS A 85 6.05 -6.54 -9.21
C LYS A 85 7.35 -7.29 -8.87
N LYS A 86 7.50 -7.64 -7.60
CA LYS A 86 8.59 -8.47 -7.06
C LYS A 86 8.02 -9.74 -6.44
N ASP A 87 8.91 -10.68 -6.14
CA ASP A 87 8.52 -11.88 -5.39
C ASP A 87 8.00 -11.50 -4.00
N PRO A 88 6.90 -12.12 -3.54
CA PRO A 88 6.33 -11.84 -2.22
C PRO A 88 7.31 -12.20 -1.11
N MET A 89 7.31 -11.41 -0.04
CA MET A 89 8.15 -11.65 1.14
C MET A 89 7.53 -12.71 2.08
N GLY A 90 6.20 -12.79 2.11
CA GLY A 90 5.46 -13.78 2.89
C GLY A 90 5.24 -15.10 2.16
N PRO A 91 4.62 -16.10 2.82
CA PRO A 91 4.29 -17.36 2.16
C PRO A 91 3.43 -17.06 0.94
N ALA A 92 3.91 -17.47 -0.25
CA ALA A 92 3.12 -17.44 -1.47
C ALA A 92 1.81 -18.21 -1.22
N LYS A 93 0.69 -17.56 -1.53
CA LYS A 93 -0.67 -18.10 -1.38
C LYS A 93 -0.85 -19.36 -2.24
#